data_AF-A0A061GC80-F1
#
_entry.id   AF-A0A061GC80-F1
#
_cell.length_a   1.000
_cell.length_b   1.000
_cell.length_c   1.000
_cell.angle_alpha   90.00
_cell.angle_beta   90.00
_cell.angle_gamma   90.00
#
_symmetry.space_group_name_H-M   'P 1'
#
loop_
_entity.id
_entity.type
_entity.pdbx_description
1 polymer ?
#
loop_
_entity_poly.entity_id
_entity_poly.type
_entity_poly.pdbx_seq_one_letter_code
_entity_poly.pdbx_strand_id
1 'polypeptide(L)'
;MVREKPKTLQKCPSITEKCKIPPGQVQCKRITCSGDPSHLKDKNSELLSNLKCKKLTDFKWYKDMFMTRVMQRFDNNQPSWKKNFLTGLLTLLGKKVINQIKETYKGILPYENLTYGELISFPQKERLKICQDLKLQKQIKKERKLYTKN
;
A
#
# COMPACT_ATOMS: atom_id res chain seq x y z
N MET A 1 -59.75 25.27 8.63
CA MET A 1 -59.83 23.81 8.42
C MET A 1 -59.03 23.45 7.18
N VAL A 2 -57.81 22.94 7.34
CA VAL A 2 -57.03 22.40 6.21
C VAL A 2 -56.76 20.93 6.53
N ARG A 3 -57.28 20.05 5.67
CA ARG A 3 -57.08 18.59 5.73
C ARG A 3 -55.68 18.28 5.20
N GLU A 4 -54.81 17.73 6.03
CA GLU A 4 -53.58 17.10 5.54
C GLU A 4 -53.84 15.61 5.25
N LYS A 5 -53.38 15.15 4.07
CA LYS A 5 -53.36 13.74 3.67
C LYS A 5 -52.28 12.97 4.45
N PRO A 6 -52.48 11.67 4.76
CA PRO A 6 -51.50 10.89 5.51
C PRO A 6 -50.29 10.55 4.63
N LYS A 7 -49.08 10.88 5.11
CA LYS A 7 -47.82 10.40 4.54
C LYS A 7 -47.62 8.93 4.93
N THR A 8 -47.33 8.09 3.95
CA THR A 8 -47.06 6.66 4.10
C THR A 8 -45.83 6.43 4.98
N LEU A 9 -45.99 5.48 5.91
CA LEU A 9 -45.01 5.09 6.93
C LEU A 9 -44.00 4.12 6.31
N GLN A 10 -42.79 4.56 5.98
CA GLN A 10 -41.67 3.63 5.72
C GLN A 10 -40.93 3.38 7.05
N LYS A 11 -41.10 2.17 7.56
CA LYS A 11 -40.58 1.71 8.86
C LYS A 11 -39.12 1.26 8.68
N CYS A 12 -38.15 2.01 9.22
CA CYS A 12 -36.81 1.46 9.48
C CYS A 12 -36.85 0.68 10.81
N PRO A 13 -36.35 -0.56 10.87
CA PRO A 13 -36.40 -1.36 12.09
C PRO A 13 -35.37 -0.87 13.10
N SER A 14 -35.89 -0.33 14.20
CA SER A 14 -35.37 -0.39 15.57
C SER A 14 -33.90 -0.05 15.81
N ILE A 15 -33.65 1.19 16.22
CA ILE A 15 -32.87 1.49 17.44
C ILE A 15 -33.25 2.89 17.94
N THR A 16 -33.89 2.93 19.10
CA THR A 16 -34.34 4.14 19.77
C THR A 16 -33.21 4.67 20.64
N GLU A 17 -32.56 5.76 20.26
CA GLU A 17 -31.84 6.59 21.22
C GLU A 17 -32.08 8.08 20.90
N LYS A 18 -32.65 8.79 21.88
CA LYS A 18 -32.98 10.21 21.79
C LYS A 18 -31.70 11.03 22.03
N CYS A 19 -31.06 11.52 20.99
CA CYS A 19 -30.02 12.55 21.14
C CYS A 19 -30.69 13.91 21.46
N LYS A 20 -30.42 14.44 22.65
CA LYS A 20 -30.88 15.78 23.06
C LYS A 20 -29.98 16.83 22.42
N ILE A 21 -30.54 17.63 21.50
CA ILE A 21 -29.83 18.71 20.80
C ILE A 21 -30.12 20.05 21.51
N PRO A 22 -29.13 20.83 21.97
CA PRO A 22 -29.35 22.22 22.37
C PRO A 22 -29.56 23.11 21.12
N PRO A 23 -30.51 24.08 21.14
CA PRO A 23 -30.82 24.89 19.98
C PRO A 23 -29.72 25.93 19.72
N GLY A 24 -29.28 26.08 18.46
CA GLY A 24 -28.61 27.30 18.00
C GLY A 24 -27.23 27.21 17.34
N GLN A 25 -26.68 26.04 17.01
CA GLN A 25 -25.40 25.97 16.28
C GLN A 25 -25.48 25.14 15.01
N VAL A 26 -25.42 25.83 13.86
CA VAL A 26 -25.13 25.22 12.57
C VAL A 26 -23.63 24.90 12.55
N GLN A 27 -23.27 23.66 12.85
CA GLN A 27 -21.94 23.15 12.58
C GLN A 27 -22.09 21.88 11.76
N CYS A 28 -21.49 21.84 10.57
CA CYS A 28 -21.30 20.61 9.81
C CYS A 28 -20.35 19.69 10.59
N LYS A 29 -20.88 18.98 11.61
CA LYS A 29 -20.19 17.88 12.27
C LYS A 29 -20.31 16.67 11.36
N ARG A 30 -19.18 16.28 10.77
CA ARG A 30 -18.98 14.95 10.20
C ARG A 30 -19.40 13.95 11.29
N ILE A 31 -20.44 13.16 11.03
CA ILE A 31 -20.95 12.18 11.98
C ILE A 31 -19.82 11.18 12.25
N THR A 32 -19.19 11.28 13.41
CA THR A 32 -18.31 10.23 13.92
C THR A 32 -19.22 9.20 14.59
N CYS A 33 -19.57 8.14 13.87
CA CYS A 33 -20.15 6.97 14.52
C CYS A 33 -19.05 6.34 15.38
N SER A 34 -19.20 6.41 16.71
CA SER A 34 -18.46 5.57 17.65
C SER A 34 -18.99 4.14 17.57
N GLY A 35 -18.78 3.50 16.41
CA GLY A 35 -18.76 2.05 16.30
C GLY A 35 -17.30 1.63 16.36
N ASP A 36 -16.99 0.64 17.18
CA ASP A 36 -15.64 0.08 17.29
C ASP A 36 -15.09 -0.25 15.88
N PRO A 37 -13.99 0.39 15.40
CA PRO A 37 -13.49 0.19 14.04
C PRO A 37 -12.95 -1.22 13.76
N SER A 38 -12.89 -2.04 14.81
CA SER A 38 -12.26 -3.36 14.84
C SER A 38 -12.98 -4.44 14.04
N HIS A 39 -14.24 -4.22 13.63
CA HIS A 39 -15.07 -5.27 13.01
C HIS A 39 -15.24 -5.21 11.48
N LEU A 40 -14.72 -4.18 10.81
CA LEU A 40 -14.58 -4.18 9.35
C LEU A 40 -13.12 -4.51 9.03
N LYS A 41 -12.82 -5.80 8.81
CA LYS A 41 -11.54 -6.19 8.20
C LYS A 41 -11.41 -5.41 6.90
N ASP A 42 -10.52 -4.42 6.90
CA ASP A 42 -10.29 -3.58 5.75
C ASP A 42 -9.79 -4.47 4.61
N LYS A 43 -10.62 -4.63 3.57
CA LYS A 43 -10.29 -5.43 2.38
C LYS A 43 -8.95 -5.00 1.78
N ASN A 44 -8.58 -3.72 1.90
CA ASN A 44 -7.29 -3.24 1.44
C ASN A 44 -6.12 -3.75 2.31
N SER A 45 -6.32 -3.92 3.62
CA SER A 45 -5.31 -4.48 4.53
C SER A 45 -4.94 -5.90 4.12
N GLU A 46 -5.95 -6.75 3.91
CA GLU A 46 -5.76 -8.13 3.46
C GLU A 46 -5.07 -8.18 2.10
N LEU A 47 -5.56 -7.42 1.13
CA LEU A 47 -4.96 -7.35 -0.21
C LEU A 47 -3.50 -6.86 -0.18
N LEU A 48 -3.19 -5.83 0.62
CA LEU A 48 -1.83 -5.31 0.77
C LEU A 48 -0.91 -6.33 1.44
N SER A 49 -1.38 -7.07 2.45
CA SER A 49 -0.59 -8.08 3.14
C SER A 49 -0.24 -9.28 2.25
N ASN A 50 -1.15 -9.63 1.33
CA ASN A 50 -1.00 -10.73 0.39
C ASN A 50 -0.31 -10.33 -0.92
N LEU A 51 -0.10 -9.03 -1.16
CA LEU A 51 0.51 -8.53 -2.39
C LEU A 51 2.00 -8.88 -2.44
N LYS A 52 2.41 -9.63 -3.46
CA LYS A 52 3.81 -10.05 -3.67
C LYS A 52 4.26 -9.81 -5.12
N CYS A 53 5.49 -9.35 -5.28
CA CYS A 53 6.18 -9.18 -6.54
C CYS A 53 6.89 -10.48 -6.92
N LYS A 54 6.34 -11.22 -7.89
CA LYS A 54 6.85 -12.55 -8.30
C LYS A 54 8.02 -12.48 -9.29
N LYS A 55 8.04 -11.48 -10.16
CA LYS A 55 9.07 -11.30 -11.20
C LYS A 55 9.54 -9.85 -11.23
N LEU A 56 10.77 -9.62 -11.71
CA LEU A 56 11.31 -8.27 -11.91
C LEU A 56 10.46 -7.43 -12.89
N THR A 57 9.84 -8.09 -13.88
CA THR A 57 8.92 -7.47 -14.85
C THR A 57 7.66 -6.94 -14.19
N ASP A 58 7.18 -7.63 -13.16
CA ASP A 58 5.91 -7.35 -12.50
C ASP A 58 6.03 -6.22 -11.47
N PHE A 59 7.25 -5.70 -11.25
CA PHE A 59 7.49 -4.64 -10.27
C PHE A 59 6.68 -3.37 -10.53
N LYS A 60 6.42 -3.02 -11.80
CA LYS A 60 5.59 -1.85 -12.13
C LYS A 60 4.17 -2.05 -11.58
N TRP A 61 3.55 -3.19 -11.89
CA TRP A 61 2.23 -3.54 -11.41
C TRP A 61 2.20 -3.64 -9.88
N TYR A 62 3.19 -4.30 -9.27
CA TYR A 62 3.30 -4.41 -7.81
C TYR A 62 3.33 -3.04 -7.14
N LYS A 63 4.21 -2.14 -7.62
CA LYS A 63 4.33 -0.78 -7.13
C LYS A 63 3.01 -0.02 -7.27
N ASP A 64 2.41 -0.02 -8.46
CA ASP A 64 1.18 0.73 -8.73
C ASP A 64 0.02 0.21 -7.87
N MET A 65 -0.13 -1.12 -7.76
CA MET A 65 -1.14 -1.74 -6.91
C MET A 65 -0.94 -1.43 -5.43
N PHE A 66 0.29 -1.54 -4.93
CA PHE A 66 0.58 -1.22 -3.54
C PHE A 66 0.26 0.26 -3.24
N MET A 67 0.73 1.17 -4.09
CA MET A 67 0.58 2.61 -3.91
C MET A 67 -0.88 3.05 -3.96
N THR A 68 -1.64 2.59 -4.96
CA THR A 68 -3.07 2.91 -5.06
C THR A 68 -3.85 2.47 -3.83
N ARG A 69 -3.50 1.32 -3.24
CA ARG A 69 -4.22 0.76 -2.09
C ARG A 69 -3.78 1.39 -0.76
N VAL A 70 -2.48 1.61 -0.56
CA VAL A 70 -1.98 2.18 0.69
C VAL A 70 -2.39 3.65 0.83
N MET A 71 -2.44 4.40 -0.26
CA MET A 71 -2.81 5.82 -0.25
C MET A 71 -4.29 6.07 0.09
N GLN A 72 -5.14 5.05 -0.05
CA GLN A 72 -6.56 5.12 0.34
C GLN A 72 -6.79 4.88 1.84
N ARG A 73 -5.75 4.48 2.59
CA ARG A 73 -5.87 4.18 4.02
C ARG A 73 -5.62 5.41 4.88
N PHE A 74 -6.29 5.47 6.03
CA PHE A 74 -6.08 6.52 7.03
C PHE A 74 -4.76 6.35 7.79
N ASP A 75 -4.30 5.11 7.97
CA ASP A 75 -3.08 4.73 8.69
C ASP A 75 -1.88 4.50 7.76
N ASN A 76 -1.90 5.11 6.56
CA ASN A 76 -0.91 4.87 5.51
C ASN A 76 0.54 5.23 5.91
N ASN A 77 0.72 6.08 6.92
CA ASN A 77 2.03 6.46 7.44
C ASN A 77 2.63 5.43 8.40
N GLN A 78 1.86 4.42 8.81
CA GLN A 78 2.36 3.38 9.72
C GLN A 78 3.56 2.62 9.12
N PRO A 79 4.61 2.34 9.91
CA PRO A 79 5.78 1.56 9.51
C PRO A 79 5.47 0.19 8.93
N SER A 80 4.39 -0.42 9.41
CA SER A 80 3.94 -1.75 9.00
C SER A 80 3.75 -1.83 7.49
N TRP A 81 3.25 -0.78 6.86
CA TRP A 81 3.07 -0.72 5.40
C TRP A 81 4.39 -0.68 4.66
N LYS A 82 5.36 0.10 5.14
CA LYS A 82 6.71 0.15 4.54
C LYS A 82 7.42 -1.19 4.69
N LYS A 83 7.26 -1.86 5.84
CA LYS A 83 7.72 -3.24 6.04
C LYS A 83 7.03 -4.23 5.11
N ASN A 84 5.72 -4.14 4.95
CA ASN A 84 4.95 -4.99 4.03
C ASN A 84 5.42 -4.80 2.59
N PHE A 85 5.70 -3.57 2.17
CA PHE A 85 6.25 -3.30 0.84
C PHE A 85 7.60 -3.99 0.62
N LEU A 86 8.54 -3.89 1.56
CA LEU A 86 9.86 -4.51 1.42
C LEU A 86 9.80 -6.04 1.45
N THR A 87 8.97 -6.61 2.32
CA THR A 87 8.73 -8.06 2.40
C THR A 87 7.90 -8.60 1.24
N GLY A 88 7.22 -7.74 0.49
CA GLY A 88 6.49 -8.07 -0.72
C GLY A 88 7.36 -8.09 -1.98
N LEU A 89 8.59 -7.60 -1.93
CA LEU A 89 9.52 -7.68 -3.05
C LEU A 89 10.00 -9.11 -3.29
N LEU A 90 10.40 -9.40 -4.54
CA LEU A 90 11.11 -10.63 -4.88
C LEU A 90 12.33 -10.81 -3.97
N THR A 91 12.53 -11.99 -3.39
CA THR A 91 13.53 -12.23 -2.32
C THR A 91 14.93 -11.70 -2.63
N LEU A 92 15.44 -11.91 -3.84
CA LEU A 92 16.77 -11.42 -4.25
C LEU A 92 16.82 -9.89 -4.26
N LEU A 93 15.79 -9.24 -4.82
CA LEU A 93 15.68 -7.79 -4.88
C LEU A 93 15.48 -7.20 -3.48
N GLY A 94 14.57 -7.78 -2.68
CA GLY A 94 14.24 -7.31 -1.34
C GLY A 94 15.45 -7.30 -0.40
N LYS A 95 16.26 -8.37 -0.42
CA LYS A 95 17.50 -8.43 0.38
C LYS A 95 18.46 -7.30 0.01
N LYS A 96 18.70 -7.09 -1.29
CA LYS A 96 19.59 -6.01 -1.74
C LYS A 96 19.08 -4.62 -1.39
N VAL A 97 17.77 -4.38 -1.56
CA VAL A 97 17.14 -3.10 -1.19
C VAL A 97 17.25 -2.84 0.31
N ILE A 98 16.99 -3.85 1.15
CA ILE A 98 17.14 -3.72 2.61
C ILE A 98 18.59 -3.36 2.96
N ASN A 99 19.58 -4.02 2.35
CA ASN A 99 20.99 -3.71 2.57
C ASN A 99 21.33 -2.30 2.12
N GLN A 100 20.87 -1.88 0.94
CA GLN A 100 21.09 -0.52 0.43
C GLN A 100 20.50 0.56 1.35
N ILE A 101 19.30 0.33 1.88
CA ILE A 101 18.70 1.23 2.87
C ILE A 101 19.57 1.25 4.13
N LYS A 102 19.95 0.10 4.67
CA LYS A 102 20.84 0.05 5.84
C LYS A 102 22.15 0.80 5.60
N GLU A 103 22.81 0.62 4.47
CA GLU A 103 24.03 1.35 4.11
C GLU A 103 23.79 2.87 4.10
N THR A 104 22.65 3.31 3.58
CA THR A 104 22.28 4.74 3.53
C THR A 104 22.03 5.32 4.93
N TYR A 105 21.45 4.53 5.83
CA TYR A 105 21.07 4.95 7.18
C TYR A 105 21.95 4.33 8.27
N LYS A 106 23.26 4.22 8.03
CA LYS A 106 24.28 3.82 9.03
C LYS A 106 23.98 2.49 9.74
N GLY A 107 23.50 1.51 8.98
CA GLY A 107 23.17 0.15 9.44
C GLY A 107 21.74 -0.03 9.95
N ILE A 108 20.95 1.04 10.09
CA ILE A 108 19.60 1.00 10.65
C ILE A 108 18.56 0.96 9.52
N LEU A 109 17.38 0.37 9.79
CA LEU A 109 16.24 0.38 8.87
C LEU A 109 15.17 1.34 9.40
N PRO A 110 15.19 2.63 9.02
CA PRO A 110 14.36 3.65 9.64
C PRO A 110 12.96 3.69 9.02
N TYR A 111 12.13 2.69 9.34
CA TYR A 111 10.78 2.62 8.78
C TYR A 111 9.95 3.89 9.04
N GLU A 112 10.09 4.56 10.18
CA GLU A 112 9.36 5.79 10.46
C GLU A 112 9.73 6.92 9.50
N ASN A 113 11.03 7.13 9.28
CA ASN A 113 11.53 8.26 8.51
C ASN A 113 11.60 7.99 7.00
N LEU A 114 11.52 6.72 6.58
CA LEU A 114 11.61 6.33 5.19
C LEU A 114 10.37 6.82 4.41
N THR A 115 10.55 7.67 3.41
CA THR A 115 9.44 8.16 2.60
C THR A 115 8.98 7.12 1.56
N TYR A 116 7.73 7.21 1.10
CA TYR A 116 7.27 6.35 -0.01
C TYR A 116 8.04 6.60 -1.31
N GLY A 117 8.53 7.82 -1.53
CA GLY A 117 9.40 8.13 -2.67
C GLY A 117 10.72 7.35 -2.60
N GLU A 118 11.38 7.35 -1.45
CA GLU A 118 12.59 6.57 -1.22
C GLU A 118 12.32 5.06 -1.34
N LEU A 119 11.25 4.59 -0.71
CA LEU A 119 10.81 3.19 -0.72
C LEU A 119 10.60 2.63 -2.13
N ILE A 120 10.17 3.48 -3.08
CA ILE A 120 10.04 3.13 -4.50
C ILE A 120 11.38 3.23 -5.21
N SER A 121 12.16 4.29 -4.93
CA SER A 121 13.39 4.60 -5.64
C SER A 121 14.47 3.52 -5.44
N PHE A 122 14.61 2.97 -4.24
CA PHE A 122 15.62 1.94 -3.93
C PHE A 122 15.43 0.67 -4.78
N PRO A 123 14.25 -0.02 -4.74
CA PRO A 123 14.02 -1.17 -5.60
C PRO A 123 14.06 -0.84 -7.09
N GLN A 124 13.65 0.36 -7.50
CA GLN A 124 13.71 0.74 -8.91
C GLN A 124 15.15 0.84 -9.42
N LYS A 125 16.03 1.48 -8.65
CA LYS A 125 17.47 1.56 -8.95
C LYS A 125 18.10 0.17 -8.98
N GLU A 126 17.84 -0.66 -7.97
CA GLU A 126 18.45 -1.99 -7.89
C GLU A 126 17.95 -2.94 -8.98
N ARG A 127 16.66 -2.86 -9.35
CA ARG A 127 16.10 -3.62 -10.47
C ARG A 127 16.79 -3.27 -11.80
N LEU A 128 17.09 -1.99 -12.04
CA LEU A 128 17.76 -1.56 -13.26
C LEU A 128 19.17 -2.16 -13.36
N LYS A 129 19.94 -2.15 -12.27
CA LYS A 129 21.26 -2.80 -12.21
C LYS A 129 21.18 -4.28 -12.54
N ILE A 130 20.27 -5.02 -11.89
CA ILE A 130 20.08 -6.46 -12.16
C ILE A 130 19.71 -6.70 -13.63
N CYS A 131 18.84 -5.86 -14.20
CA CYS A 131 18.45 -6.00 -15.61
C CYS A 131 19.65 -5.78 -16.55
N GLN A 132 20.48 -4.78 -16.27
CA GLN A 132 21.69 -4.49 -17.02
C GLN A 132 22.70 -5.64 -16.92
N ASP A 133 22.94 -6.16 -15.71
CA ASP A 133 23.84 -7.29 -15.48
C ASP A 133 23.39 -8.54 -16.24
N LEU A 134 22.09 -8.84 -16.22
CA LEU A 134 21.52 -9.97 -16.96
C LEU A 134 21.67 -9.79 -18.47
N LYS A 135 21.55 -8.57 -18.98
CA LYS A 135 21.75 -8.26 -20.40
C LYS A 135 23.21 -8.46 -20.80
N LEU A 136 24.15 -7.97 -19.99
CA LEU A 136 25.58 -8.13 -20.21
C LEU A 136 26.01 -9.60 -20.16
N GLN A 137 25.55 -10.35 -19.15
CA GLN A 137 25.81 -11.79 -19.01
C GLN A 137 25.33 -12.59 -20.22
N LYS A 138 24.20 -12.22 -20.81
CA LYS A 138 23.70 -12.86 -22.05
C LYS A 138 24.63 -12.58 -23.24
N GLN A 139 25.16 -11.37 -23.36
CA GLN A 139 26.09 -11.01 -24.43
C GLN A 139 27.41 -11.79 -24.33
N ILE A 140 28.02 -11.81 -23.14
CA ILE A 140 29.25 -12.56 -22.87
C ILE A 140 29.08 -14.04 -23.19
N LYS A 141 27.94 -14.64 -22.81
CA LYS A 141 27.64 -16.05 -23.12
C LYS A 141 27.50 -16.33 -24.63
N LYS A 142 27.00 -15.37 -25.42
CA LYS A 142 26.91 -15.51 -26.88
C LYS A 142 28.30 -15.46 -27.51
N GLU A 143 29.12 -14.49 -27.11
CA GLU A 143 30.50 -14.34 -27.60
C GLU A 143 31.34 -15.57 -27.27
N ARG A 144 31.29 -16.07 -26.03
CA ARG A 144 32.01 -17.30 -25.65
C ARG A 144 31.67 -18.48 -26.54
N LYS A 145 30.39 -18.72 -26.83
CA LYS A 145 29.94 -19.81 -27.71
C LYS A 145 30.44 -19.68 -29.15
N LEU A 146 30.65 -18.46 -29.64
CA LEU A 146 31.22 -18.23 -30.95
C LEU A 146 32.70 -18.64 -30.98
N TYR A 147 33.46 -18.27 -29.94
CA TYR A 147 34.88 -18.63 -29.82
C TYR A 147 35.14 -20.12 -29.55
N THR A 148 34.21 -20.86 -28.95
CA THR A 148 34.39 -22.31 -28.69
C THR A 148 33.98 -23.20 -29.87
N LYS A 149 33.46 -22.62 -30.95
CA LYS A 149 33.02 -23.36 -32.15
C LYS A 149 34.04 -23.27 -33.31
N ASN A 150 35.13 -22.53 -33.11
CA ASN A 150 36.29 -22.45 -33.99
C ASN A 150 37.45 -23.24 -33.38
#